data_AF-A0AAW0N6P6-F1
#
_entry.id   AF-A0AAW0N6P6-F1
#
_cell.length_a   1.000
_cell.length_b   1.000
_cell.length_c   1.000
_cell.angle_alpha   90.00
_cell.angle_beta   90.00
_cell.angle_gamma   90.00
#
_symmetry.space_group_name_H-M   'P 1'
#
loop_
_entity.id
_entity.type
_entity.pdbx_description
1 polymer ?
#
loop_
_entity_poly.entity_id
_entity_poly.type
_entity_poly.pdbx_seq_one_letter_code
_entity_poly.pdbx_strand_id
1 'polypeptide(L)'
;MDLLEFPLASTGEGFGVVRRLQPPIDKDLERLRRQAVTKPRATLSMWIYLLEWCQEKQCAIFHQLTSQKVYGSPLIQLSDTGDLVIQAHLTEGGDEAFRNNKALPLRTWIRLDLNIEATKAQLELTWDNKTFPASYKFRNNIYLDDTDGTLRHWRKSIL
;
A
#
# COMPACT_ATOMS: atom_id res chain seq x y z
N MET A 1 20.82 4.75 3.55
CA MET A 1 20.38 3.49 4.19
C MET A 1 19.19 3.00 3.41
N ASP A 2 19.31 1.80 2.88
CA ASP A 2 18.39 1.23 1.90
C ASP A 2 17.05 0.85 2.56
N LEU A 3 15.94 1.20 1.90
CA LEU A 3 14.57 1.01 2.38
C LEU A 3 14.15 -0.48 2.32
N LEU A 4 14.90 -1.29 1.57
CA LEU A 4 14.44 -2.59 1.06
C LEU A 4 15.51 -3.70 1.08
N GLU A 5 16.47 -3.69 2.02
CA GLU A 5 17.22 -4.92 2.31
C GLU A 5 16.38 -5.82 3.22
N PHE A 6 15.43 -6.57 2.66
CA PHE A 6 15.12 -7.97 2.99
C PHE A 6 13.77 -8.36 2.37
N PRO A 7 13.70 -9.47 1.59
CA PRO A 7 12.42 -10.10 1.31
C PRO A 7 11.82 -10.59 2.64
N LEU A 8 10.77 -9.92 3.11
CA LEU A 8 10.04 -10.35 4.30
C LEU A 8 9.10 -11.48 3.89
N ALA A 9 9.52 -12.72 4.13
CA ALA A 9 8.61 -13.87 4.14
C ALA A 9 7.81 -13.84 5.45
N SER A 10 6.51 -13.55 5.37
CA SER A 10 5.64 -13.44 6.54
C SER A 10 4.91 -14.76 6.80
N THR A 11 5.24 -15.45 7.89
CA THR A 11 4.76 -16.82 8.21
C THR A 11 3.30 -16.94 8.67
N GLY A 12 2.52 -15.85 8.70
CA GLY A 12 1.09 -15.88 9.09
C GLY A 12 0.80 -15.91 10.61
N GLU A 13 1.78 -15.67 11.48
CA GLU A 13 1.59 -15.65 12.95
C GLU A 13 0.96 -14.33 13.47
N GLY A 14 1.29 -13.76 14.65
CA GLY A 14 0.70 -12.52 15.25
C GLY A 14 1.52 -11.19 15.21
N PHE A 15 2.76 -11.21 14.72
CA PHE A 15 3.75 -10.13 14.60
C PHE A 15 4.25 -9.73 13.16
N GLY A 16 4.22 -8.44 12.79
CA GLY A 16 4.73 -7.94 11.48
C GLY A 16 5.95 -7.03 11.62
N VAL A 17 6.50 -6.57 10.49
CA VAL A 17 7.57 -5.55 10.52
C VAL A 17 6.95 -4.17 10.74
N VAL A 18 7.42 -3.49 11.78
CA VAL A 18 7.09 -2.11 12.12
C VAL A 18 8.32 -1.25 11.83
N ARG A 19 8.21 -0.32 10.88
CA ARG A 19 9.24 0.67 10.59
C ARG A 19 8.63 2.07 10.56
N ARG A 20 9.37 3.02 11.13
CA ARG A 20 9.10 4.46 11.03
C ARG A 20 10.21 5.05 10.17
N LEU A 21 9.84 5.80 9.14
CA LEU A 21 10.79 6.53 8.32
C LEU A 21 11.36 7.68 9.16
N GLN A 22 12.69 7.78 9.21
CA GLN A 22 13.35 8.90 9.87
C GLN A 22 13.38 10.09 8.91
N PRO A 23 13.14 11.32 9.39
CA PRO A 23 13.23 12.51 8.56
C PRO A 23 14.66 12.67 8.01
N PRO A 24 14.82 13.22 6.78
CA PRO A 24 16.13 13.54 6.24
C PRO A 24 16.92 14.49 7.14
N ILE A 25 18.23 14.32 7.21
CA ILE A 25 19.13 15.25 7.93
C ILE A 25 19.16 16.61 7.22
N ASP A 26 19.04 16.61 5.90
CA ASP A 26 19.01 17.82 5.08
C ASP A 26 17.68 18.57 5.22
N LYS A 27 17.75 19.86 5.57
CA LYS A 27 16.58 20.70 5.83
C LYS A 27 15.77 21.02 4.58
N ASP A 28 16.41 21.13 3.42
CA ASP A 28 15.72 21.38 2.16
C ASP A 28 14.96 20.12 1.71
N LEU A 29 15.55 18.94 1.89
CA LEU A 29 14.86 17.67 1.65
C LEU A 29 13.69 17.47 2.62
N GLU A 30 13.84 17.80 3.90
CA GLU A 30 12.74 17.74 4.87
C GLU A 30 11.62 18.75 4.53
N ARG A 31 11.97 19.95 4.04
CA ARG A 31 10.97 20.92 3.55
C ARG A 31 10.20 20.38 2.34
N LEU A 32 10.90 19.80 1.37
CA LEU A 32 10.26 19.19 0.19
C LEU A 32 9.36 18.01 0.58
N ARG A 33 9.80 17.17 1.53
CA ARG A 33 8.99 16.06 2.06
C ARG A 33 7.68 16.56 2.69
N ARG A 34 7.73 17.59 3.54
CA ARG A 34 6.53 18.18 4.16
C ARG A 34 5.55 18.73 3.13
N GLN A 35 6.06 19.29 2.03
CA GLN A 35 5.22 19.75 0.92
C GLN A 35 4.61 18.59 0.12
N ALA A 36 5.28 17.44 0.07
CA ALA A 36 4.79 16.25 -0.62
C ALA A 36 3.61 15.58 0.10
N VAL A 37 3.37 15.85 1.39
CA VAL A 37 2.26 15.24 2.16
C VAL A 37 0.90 15.45 1.49
N THR A 38 0.67 16.63 0.91
CA THR A 38 -0.59 17.00 0.25
C THR A 38 -0.53 16.90 -1.27
N LYS A 39 0.62 16.50 -1.83
CA LYS A 39 0.81 16.26 -3.26
C LYS A 39 1.88 15.17 -3.45
N PRO A 40 1.60 13.93 -3.01
CA PRO A 40 2.63 12.93 -2.85
C PRO A 40 3.11 12.39 -4.19
N ARG A 41 4.38 11.96 -4.21
CA ARG A 41 4.96 11.10 -5.23
C ARG A 41 5.58 9.92 -4.51
N ALA A 42 4.97 8.75 -4.62
CA ALA A 42 5.37 7.56 -3.90
C ALA A 42 5.18 6.32 -4.75
N THR A 43 6.10 5.37 -4.59
CA THR A 43 6.01 4.04 -5.20
C THR A 43 6.11 2.99 -4.12
N LEU A 44 5.17 2.04 -4.14
CA LEU A 44 5.19 0.84 -3.32
C LEU A 44 5.29 -0.38 -4.23
N SER A 45 6.36 -1.16 -4.07
CA SER A 45 6.57 -2.39 -4.81
C SER A 45 6.70 -3.57 -3.84
N MET A 46 5.93 -4.63 -4.06
CA MET A 46 6.00 -5.85 -3.25
C MET A 46 5.72 -7.11 -4.06
N TRP A 47 6.26 -8.23 -3.59
CA TRP A 47 5.90 -9.57 -4.07
C TRP A 47 4.91 -10.21 -3.11
N ILE A 48 3.92 -10.89 -3.67
CA ILE A 48 2.80 -11.51 -2.95
C ILE A 48 2.63 -12.92 -3.49
N TYR A 49 2.57 -13.92 -2.62
CA TYR A 49 2.18 -15.29 -2.96
C TYR A 49 0.94 -15.72 -2.18
N LEU A 50 -0.25 -15.62 -2.76
CA LEU A 50 -1.51 -15.91 -2.05
C LEU A 50 -1.83 -17.41 -1.99
N LEU A 51 -2.08 -17.96 -0.81
CA LEU A 51 -2.56 -19.35 -0.64
C LEU A 51 -4.08 -19.46 -0.72
N GLU A 52 -4.79 -18.46 -0.20
CA GLU A 52 -6.24 -18.30 -0.21
C GLU A 52 -6.56 -16.80 -0.25
N TRP A 53 -7.77 -16.45 -0.70
CA TRP A 53 -8.29 -15.09 -0.58
C TRP A 53 -8.76 -14.79 0.84
N CYS A 54 -9.25 -13.58 1.09
CA CYS A 54 -9.76 -13.24 2.42
C CYS A 54 -10.97 -14.11 2.78
N GLN A 55 -10.98 -14.61 4.02
CA GLN A 55 -12.14 -15.34 4.57
C GLN A 55 -13.28 -14.41 4.99
N GLU A 56 -12.95 -13.14 5.23
CA GLU A 56 -13.90 -12.06 5.46
C GLU A 56 -14.05 -11.23 4.19
N LYS A 57 -15.06 -10.33 4.16
CA LYS A 57 -15.33 -9.46 3.00
C LYS A 57 -14.08 -8.75 2.47
N GLN A 58 -13.22 -8.29 3.38
CA GLN A 58 -11.94 -7.67 3.07
C GLN A 58 -10.91 -7.95 4.17
N CYS A 59 -9.64 -8.08 3.81
CA CYS A 59 -8.52 -8.13 4.74
C CYS A 59 -7.34 -7.29 4.23
N ALA A 60 -6.59 -6.65 5.12
CA ALA A 60 -5.51 -5.74 4.72
C ALA A 60 -4.24 -6.51 4.32
N ILE A 61 -3.72 -6.24 3.13
CA ILE A 61 -2.37 -6.65 2.69
C ILE A 61 -1.36 -5.65 3.25
N PHE A 62 -1.58 -4.36 3.03
CA PHE A 62 -0.68 -3.30 3.46
C PHE A 62 -1.47 -2.15 4.06
N HIS A 63 -1.03 -1.66 5.21
CA HIS A 63 -1.64 -0.49 5.83
C HIS A 63 -0.64 0.27 6.70
N GLN A 64 -0.76 1.58 6.71
CA GLN A 64 -0.14 2.40 7.75
C GLN A 64 -1.15 2.61 8.87
N LEU A 65 -0.73 2.52 10.13
CA LEU A 65 -1.52 3.03 11.26
C LEU A 65 -0.91 4.36 11.69
N THR A 66 -1.70 5.43 11.69
CA THR A 66 -1.31 6.74 12.22
C THR A 66 -1.08 6.69 13.73
N SER A 67 -0.49 7.74 14.31
CA SER A 67 -0.36 7.86 15.77
C SER A 67 -1.71 7.80 16.50
N GLN A 68 -2.79 8.19 15.81
CA GLN A 68 -4.17 8.14 16.27
C GLN A 68 -4.82 6.75 16.10
N LYS A 69 -4.06 5.75 15.66
CA LYS A 69 -4.51 4.37 15.38
C LYS A 69 -5.60 4.28 14.30
N VAL A 70 -5.60 5.21 13.36
CA VAL A 70 -6.45 5.17 12.17
C VAL A 70 -5.61 4.69 10.99
N TYR A 71 -6.23 4.05 10.00
CA TYR A 71 -5.53 3.69 8.77
C TYR A 71 -5.04 4.95 8.04
N GLY A 72 -3.81 4.95 7.54
CA GLY A 72 -3.26 5.98 6.67
C GLY A 72 -3.28 5.56 5.19
N SER A 73 -2.65 6.35 4.32
CA SER A 73 -2.59 6.10 2.88
C SER A 73 -1.26 5.49 2.43
N PRO A 74 -1.24 4.58 1.45
CA PRO A 74 -2.39 3.82 0.95
C PRO A 74 -2.76 2.67 1.90
N LEU A 75 -4.05 2.36 1.97
CA LEU A 75 -4.55 1.10 2.51
C LEU A 75 -4.81 0.15 1.34
N ILE A 76 -4.11 -0.98 1.31
CA ILE A 76 -4.28 -2.01 0.28
C ILE A 76 -4.92 -3.23 0.93
N GLN A 77 -6.09 -3.60 0.43
CA GLN A 77 -6.88 -4.71 0.92
C GLN A 77 -7.11 -5.73 -0.18
N LEU A 78 -7.32 -6.97 0.21
CA LEU A 78 -7.81 -8.06 -0.64
C LEU A 78 -9.28 -8.31 -0.26
N SER A 79 -10.12 -8.66 -1.23
CA SER A 79 -11.49 -9.10 -0.98
C SER A 79 -11.60 -10.62 -0.88
N ASP A 80 -12.76 -11.09 -0.43
CA ASP A 80 -13.19 -12.48 -0.51
C ASP A 80 -13.30 -13.02 -1.96
N THR A 81 -13.44 -12.14 -2.94
CA THR A 81 -13.42 -12.46 -4.38
C THR A 81 -12.03 -12.39 -5.03
N GLY A 82 -10.99 -12.07 -4.25
CA GLY A 82 -9.62 -11.95 -4.73
C GLY A 82 -9.26 -10.62 -5.38
N ASP A 83 -10.17 -9.64 -5.40
CA ASP A 83 -9.92 -8.30 -5.91
C ASP A 83 -9.12 -7.48 -4.89
N LEU A 84 -8.17 -6.68 -5.37
CA LEU A 84 -7.55 -5.62 -4.61
C LEU A 84 -8.45 -4.39 -4.50
N VAL A 85 -8.51 -3.84 -3.29
CA VAL A 85 -9.12 -2.56 -2.99
C VAL A 85 -8.04 -1.63 -2.46
N ILE A 86 -7.86 -0.49 -3.11
CA ILE A 86 -6.89 0.54 -2.71
C ILE A 86 -7.69 1.73 -2.22
N GLN A 87 -7.52 2.05 -0.95
CA GLN A 87 -8.13 3.18 -0.27
C GLN A 87 -7.05 4.22 0.08
N ALA A 88 -7.42 5.49 0.01
CA ALA A 88 -6.57 6.59 0.43
C ALA A 88 -7.40 7.70 1.10
N HIS A 89 -6.78 8.34 2.10
CA HIS A 89 -7.28 9.59 2.66
C HIS A 89 -7.02 10.73 1.70
N LEU A 90 -7.96 11.67 1.64
CA LEU A 90 -7.85 12.85 0.79
C LEU A 90 -7.48 14.09 1.60
N THR A 91 -6.81 15.05 0.98
CA THR A 91 -6.37 16.29 1.66
C THR A 91 -7.52 17.17 2.17
N GLU A 92 -8.69 17.10 1.53
CA GLU A 92 -9.92 17.78 1.98
C GLU A 92 -10.71 16.96 3.01
N GLY A 93 -10.19 15.80 3.41
CA GLY A 93 -10.83 14.89 4.33
C GLY A 93 -11.67 13.82 3.67
N GLY A 94 -11.92 12.77 4.45
CA GLY A 94 -12.61 11.56 4.04
C GLY A 94 -11.71 10.59 3.26
N ASP A 95 -12.27 9.41 3.06
CA ASP A 95 -11.65 8.30 2.34
C ASP A 95 -12.30 8.12 0.96
N GLU A 96 -11.48 7.73 -0.01
CA GLU A 96 -11.96 7.24 -1.30
C GLU A 96 -11.20 5.94 -1.62
N ALA A 97 -11.87 5.02 -2.30
CA ALA A 97 -11.32 3.71 -2.61
C ALA A 97 -11.67 3.29 -4.03
N PHE A 98 -10.75 2.57 -4.66
CA PHE A 98 -11.00 1.90 -5.93
C PHE A 98 -10.69 0.42 -5.83
N ARG A 99 -11.50 -0.37 -6.53
CA ARG A 99 -11.31 -1.82 -6.67
C ARG A 99 -10.70 -2.11 -8.04
N ASN A 100 -9.69 -2.97 -8.11
CA ASN A 100 -9.32 -3.56 -9.39
C ASN A 100 -10.36 -4.64 -9.73
N ASN A 101 -10.88 -4.67 -10.95
CA ASN A 101 -11.84 -5.71 -11.35
C ASN A 101 -11.09 -6.96 -11.83
N LYS A 102 -10.15 -7.43 -11.02
CA LYS A 102 -9.23 -8.51 -11.37
C LYS A 102 -8.80 -9.28 -10.13
N ALA A 103 -9.40 -10.46 -9.98
CA ALA A 103 -9.02 -11.42 -8.97
C ALA A 103 -7.54 -11.83 -9.11
N LEU A 104 -6.80 -11.74 -8.00
CA LEU A 104 -5.43 -12.21 -7.90
C LEU A 104 -5.37 -13.74 -7.95
N PRO A 105 -4.44 -14.32 -8.71
CA PRO A 105 -4.27 -15.78 -8.76
C PRO A 105 -3.79 -16.32 -7.41
N LEU A 106 -4.23 -17.53 -7.09
CA LEU A 106 -3.69 -18.27 -5.95
C LEU A 106 -2.45 -19.06 -6.36
N ARG A 107 -1.57 -19.35 -5.39
CA ARG A 107 -0.36 -20.19 -5.50
C ARG A 107 0.56 -19.78 -6.64
N THR A 108 0.61 -18.47 -6.89
CA THR A 108 1.37 -17.84 -7.96
C THR A 108 2.04 -16.61 -7.37
N TRP A 109 3.31 -16.39 -7.72
CA TRP A 109 4.00 -15.15 -7.37
C TRP A 109 3.43 -13.99 -8.18
N ILE A 110 2.97 -12.97 -7.45
CA ILE A 110 2.40 -11.74 -8.00
C ILE A 110 3.30 -10.60 -7.58
N ARG A 111 3.76 -9.81 -8.55
CA ARG A 111 4.37 -8.52 -8.28
C ARG A 111 3.29 -7.44 -8.32
N LEU A 112 3.23 -6.64 -7.26
CA LEU A 112 2.37 -5.47 -7.14
C LEU A 112 3.25 -4.23 -7.14
N ASP A 113 3.04 -3.33 -8.10
CA ASP A 113 3.63 -2.00 -8.13
C ASP A 113 2.51 -0.95 -8.09
N LEU A 114 2.50 -0.12 -7.05
CA LEU A 114 1.56 0.98 -6.87
C LEU A 114 2.30 2.31 -6.92
N ASN A 115 2.05 3.09 -7.96
CA ASN A 115 2.58 4.44 -8.14
C ASN A 115 1.50 5.47 -7.82
N ILE A 116 1.81 6.39 -6.90
CA ILE A 116 0.95 7.48 -6.48
C ILE A 116 1.58 8.79 -6.93
N GLU A 117 0.79 9.61 -7.64
CA GLU A 117 1.15 10.98 -7.98
C GLU A 117 -0.04 11.92 -7.77
N ALA A 118 0.01 12.72 -6.70
CA ALA A 118 -1.00 13.69 -6.31
C ALA A 118 -2.41 13.06 -6.20
N THR A 119 -3.20 13.12 -7.29
CA THR A 119 -4.56 12.59 -7.39
C THR A 119 -4.62 11.22 -8.06
N LYS A 120 -3.53 10.72 -8.63
CA LYS A 120 -3.51 9.52 -9.45
C LYS A 120 -2.89 8.36 -8.69
N ALA A 121 -3.51 7.19 -8.79
CA ALA A 121 -2.91 5.91 -8.45
C ALA A 121 -2.85 5.04 -9.70
N GLN A 122 -1.68 4.47 -9.97
CA GLN A 122 -1.43 3.51 -11.04
C GLN A 122 -0.98 2.21 -10.39
N LEU A 123 -1.79 1.17 -10.57
CA LEU A 123 -1.54 -0.17 -10.07
C LEU A 123 -1.12 -1.05 -11.25
N GLU A 124 0.02 -1.71 -11.12
CA GLU A 124 0.44 -2.77 -12.02
C GLU A 124 0.55 -4.07 -11.23
N LEU A 125 -0.13 -5.10 -11.73
CA LEU A 125 -0.04 -6.44 -11.19
C LEU A 125 0.58 -7.34 -12.23
N THR A 126 1.66 -8.04 -11.89
CA THR A 126 2.38 -8.91 -12.81
C THR A 126 2.45 -10.33 -12.25
N TRP A 127 1.99 -11.31 -13.04
CA TRP A 127 2.14 -12.73 -12.78
C TRP A 127 2.17 -13.49 -14.11
N ASP A 128 2.79 -14.67 -14.15
CA ASP A 128 2.96 -15.46 -15.38
C ASP A 128 3.50 -14.66 -16.58
N ASN A 129 4.41 -13.71 -16.33
CA ASN A 129 4.95 -12.77 -17.32
C ASN A 129 3.90 -11.91 -18.03
N LYS A 130 2.71 -11.74 -17.43
CA LYS A 130 1.64 -10.86 -17.90
C LYS A 130 1.42 -9.74 -16.89
N THR A 131 1.32 -8.51 -17.39
CA THR A 131 1.07 -7.32 -16.58
C THR A 131 -0.36 -6.82 -16.81
N PHE A 132 -1.04 -6.52 -15.72
CA PHE A 132 -2.43 -6.05 -15.68
C PHE A 132 -2.45 -4.64 -15.06
N PRO A 133 -2.44 -3.59 -15.90
CA PRO A 133 -2.48 -2.22 -15.41
C PRO A 133 -3.90 -1.80 -15.03
N ALA A 134 -4.01 -1.02 -13.96
CA ALA A 134 -5.21 -0.30 -13.55
C ALA A 134 -4.81 1.11 -13.14
N SER A 135 -5.64 2.09 -13.45
CA SER A 135 -5.41 3.47 -13.02
C SER A 135 -6.68 4.06 -12.45
N TYR A 136 -6.51 4.90 -11.44
CA TYR A 136 -7.60 5.58 -10.78
C TYR A 136 -7.19 7.02 -10.49
N LYS A 137 -8.16 7.93 -10.65
CA LYS A 137 -8.00 9.34 -10.32
C LYS A 137 -8.96 9.67 -9.18
N PHE A 138 -8.40 9.94 -8.02
CA PHE A 138 -9.12 10.43 -6.85
C PHE A 138 -9.69 11.82 -7.11
N ARG A 139 -10.79 12.14 -6.42
CA ARG A 139 -11.45 13.44 -6.54
C ARG A 139 -10.55 14.61 -6.09
N ASN A 140 -9.62 14.34 -5.19
CA ASN A 140 -8.64 15.30 -4.70
C ASN A 140 -7.27 14.65 -4.49
N ASN A 141 -6.27 15.43 -4.07
CA ASN A 141 -4.95 14.93 -3.74
C ASN A 141 -5.07 13.92 -2.60
N ILE A 142 -4.27 12.87 -2.71
CA ILE A 142 -4.08 11.90 -1.64
C ILE A 142 -3.27 12.58 -0.53
N TYR A 143 -3.73 12.42 0.71
CA TYR A 143 -2.97 12.73 1.90
C TYR A 143 -2.07 11.54 2.25
N LEU A 144 -0.75 11.75 2.27
CA LEU A 144 0.23 10.72 2.60
C LEU A 144 1.30 11.31 3.53
N ASP A 145 1.21 11.00 4.83
CA ASP A 145 2.25 11.34 5.80
C ASP A 145 3.08 10.10 6.09
N ASP A 146 4.30 10.06 5.54
CA ASP A 146 5.23 8.95 5.65
C ASP A 146 5.96 8.89 7.01
N THR A 147 5.79 9.90 7.85
CA THR A 147 6.47 10.05 9.15
C THR A 147 5.59 9.78 10.36
N ASP A 148 4.26 9.85 10.21
CA ASP A 148 3.34 9.56 11.31
C ASP A 148 3.08 8.06 11.49
N GLY A 149 3.01 7.62 12.74
CA GLY A 149 2.57 6.26 13.05
C GLY A 149 3.57 5.16 12.68
N THR A 150 3.06 4.07 12.08
CA THR A 150 3.76 2.82 11.84
C THR A 150 3.22 2.10 10.62
N LEU A 151 4.12 1.72 9.71
CA LEU A 151 3.80 0.84 8.60
C LEU A 151 3.61 -0.60 9.11
N ARG A 152 2.53 -1.24 8.67
CA ARG A 152 2.21 -2.64 8.97
C ARG A 152 1.83 -3.39 7.69
N HIS A 153 2.29 -4.62 7.60
CA HIS A 153 1.87 -5.60 6.61
C HIS A 153 1.16 -6.74 7.35
N TRP A 154 0.03 -7.24 6.85
CA TRP A 154 -0.74 -8.35 7.47
C TRP A 154 -1.18 -9.37 6.40
N ARG A 155 -1.57 -10.63 6.65
CA ARG A 155 -1.05 -11.74 7.51
C ARG A 155 -1.94 -12.99 7.54
N LYS A 156 -2.94 -13.11 6.68
CA LYS A 156 -3.44 -14.42 6.28
C LYS A 156 -2.98 -14.66 4.84
N SER A 157 -2.18 -15.72 4.69
CA SER A 157 -2.06 -16.47 3.44
C SER A 157 -1.08 -15.95 2.39
N ILE A 158 -0.03 -15.23 2.80
CA ILE A 158 1.09 -14.87 1.90
C ILE A 158 2.37 -15.57 2.36
N LEU A 159 2.88 -16.54 1.59
CA LEU A 159 4.24 -17.07 1.75
C LEU A 159 5.27 -16.16 1.06
#